data_AF-A0A6P1EK10-F1
#
_entry.id   AF-A0A6P1EK10-F1
#
_cell.length_a   1.000
_cell.length_b   1.000
_cell.length_c   1.000
_cell.angle_alpha   90.00
_cell.angle_beta   90.00
_cell.angle_gamma   90.00
#
_symmetry.space_group_name_H-M   'P 1'
#
loop_
_entity.id
_entity.type
_entity.pdbx_description
1 polymer ?
#
loop_
_entity_poly.entity_id
_entity_poly.type
_entity_poly.pdbx_seq_one_letter_code
_entity_poly.pdbx_strand_id
1 'polypeptide(L)'
;MEGVNGLVNLVCKTFRPALLDLFRSGENFYYCTFVITEEGHAPFLSAWSEEALARAVDESGEGPEVAADLKWSYADSPYVDFGSEYTEKLRAPFLARPNVQELGVDEWKKEIELRMDAVEQAARQLDGEGAFGAGQRRSRLLVAVEIMPPVPSNVDRVARLNDTNSDIFKQWLEEAAEHQR
;
A
#
# COMPACT_ATOMS: atom_id res chain seq x y z
N MET A 1 -6.78 10.79 -23.48
CA MET A 1 -6.26 9.75 -22.58
C MET A 1 -5.14 10.36 -21.77
N GLU A 2 -5.35 10.63 -20.49
CA GLU A 2 -4.21 10.77 -19.58
C GLU A 2 -3.47 9.43 -19.60
N GLY A 3 -2.25 9.42 -20.14
CA GLY A 3 -1.38 8.25 -20.09
C GLY A 3 -0.98 7.93 -18.65
N VAL A 4 -0.32 6.80 -18.43
CA VAL A 4 0.19 6.35 -17.12
C VAL A 4 0.85 7.49 -16.33
N ASN A 5 1.63 8.35 -16.99
CA ASN A 5 2.29 9.51 -16.37
C ASN A 5 1.33 10.51 -15.70
N GLY A 6 0.12 10.72 -16.25
CA GLY A 6 -0.90 11.59 -15.65
C GLY A 6 -1.42 11.01 -14.33
N LEU A 7 -1.68 9.70 -14.32
CA LEU A 7 -2.14 8.99 -13.14
C LEU A 7 -1.05 8.92 -12.06
N VAL A 8 0.21 8.65 -12.44
CA VAL A 8 1.37 8.68 -11.53
C VAL A 8 1.49 10.04 -10.83
N ASN A 9 1.49 11.13 -11.60
CA ASN A 9 1.60 12.48 -11.03
C ASN A 9 0.45 12.81 -10.08
N LEU A 10 -0.77 12.40 -10.44
CA LEU A 10 -1.94 12.59 -9.60
C LEU A 10 -1.80 11.82 -8.28
N VAL A 11 -1.43 10.54 -8.34
CA VAL A 11 -1.20 9.67 -7.17
C VAL A 11 -0.10 10.24 -6.28
N CYS A 12 1.05 10.65 -6.84
CA CYS A 12 2.10 11.33 -6.06
C CYS A 12 1.58 12.58 -5.35
N LYS A 13 0.81 13.42 -6.06
CA LYS A 13 0.29 14.69 -5.52
C LYS A 13 -0.68 14.47 -4.36
N THR A 14 -1.50 13.42 -4.40
CA THR A 14 -2.47 13.12 -3.35
C THR A 14 -1.86 12.41 -2.16
N PHE A 15 -0.96 11.43 -2.39
CA PHE A 15 -0.38 10.67 -1.29
C PHE A 15 0.79 11.35 -0.60
N ARG A 16 1.52 12.27 -1.25
CA ARG A 16 2.61 13.01 -0.60
C ARG A 16 2.16 13.68 0.72
N PRO A 17 1.11 14.50 0.77
CA PRO A 17 0.69 15.10 2.03
C PRO A 17 0.18 14.05 3.04
N ALA A 18 -0.51 12.99 2.59
CA ALA A 18 -0.95 11.90 3.47
C ALA A 18 0.22 11.17 4.15
N LEU A 19 1.26 10.80 3.39
CA LEU A 19 2.48 10.17 3.93
C LEU A 19 3.22 11.10 4.90
N LEU A 20 3.34 12.39 4.54
CA LEU A 20 3.97 13.37 5.41
C LEU A 20 3.19 13.57 6.71
N ASP A 21 1.87 13.37 6.71
CA ASP A 21 1.04 13.46 7.91
C ASP A 21 1.11 12.18 8.74
N LEU A 22 1.04 11.02 8.08
CA LEU A 22 1.20 9.70 8.71
C LEU A 22 2.49 9.64 9.53
N PHE A 23 3.61 10.03 8.92
CA PHE A 23 4.92 9.96 9.57
C PHE A 23 5.19 11.10 10.57
N ARG A 24 4.29 12.08 10.74
CA ARG A 24 4.43 13.12 11.79
C ARG A 24 4.18 12.58 13.19
N SER A 25 3.48 11.46 13.34
CA SER A 25 3.26 10.84 14.65
C SER A 25 4.57 10.50 15.36
N GLY A 26 5.64 10.27 14.60
CA GLY A 26 6.95 9.86 15.12
C GLY A 26 7.01 8.38 15.51
N GLU A 27 5.95 7.61 15.22
CA GLU A 27 5.90 6.17 15.45
C GLU A 27 6.89 5.40 14.57
N ASN A 28 7.21 4.18 15.01
CA ASN A 28 8.12 3.29 14.31
C ASN A 28 7.35 2.44 13.30
N PHE A 29 7.03 3.03 12.15
CA PHE A 29 6.37 2.33 11.06
C PHE A 29 7.26 1.26 10.42
N TYR A 30 6.71 0.05 10.25
CA TYR A 30 7.37 -1.08 9.61
C TYR A 30 6.64 -1.56 8.35
N TYR A 31 5.37 -1.16 8.15
CA TYR A 31 4.57 -1.49 6.99
C TYR A 31 3.77 -0.29 6.52
N CYS A 32 3.80 -0.02 5.22
CA CYS A 32 3.00 1.01 4.56
C CYS A 32 2.58 0.49 3.18
N THR A 33 1.29 0.35 2.95
CA THR A 33 0.74 -0.23 1.73
C THR A 33 -0.25 0.71 1.04
N PHE A 34 -0.18 0.72 -0.29
CA PHE A 34 -1.24 1.26 -1.13
C PHE A 34 -2.09 0.09 -1.61
N VAL A 35 -3.38 0.13 -1.31
CA VAL A 35 -4.30 -0.96 -1.61
C VAL A 35 -5.25 -0.53 -2.71
N ILE A 36 -5.34 -1.35 -3.76
CA ILE A 36 -6.39 -1.32 -4.77
C ILE A 36 -7.25 -2.57 -4.59
N THR A 37 -8.56 -2.45 -4.75
CA THR A 37 -9.45 -3.62 -4.74
C THR A 37 -9.73 -4.08 -6.17
N GLU A 38 -10.13 -5.35 -6.37
CA GLU A 38 -10.47 -5.88 -7.70
C GLU A 38 -11.64 -5.14 -8.39
N GLU A 39 -12.46 -4.39 -7.63
CA GLU A 39 -13.47 -3.48 -8.17
C GLU A 39 -12.86 -2.21 -8.79
N GLY A 40 -11.54 -2.04 -8.72
CA GLY A 40 -10.81 -0.98 -9.38
C GLY A 40 -11.00 0.39 -8.74
N HIS A 41 -11.42 0.49 -7.47
CA HIS A 41 -11.54 1.78 -6.83
C HIS A 41 -10.20 2.54 -6.76
N ALA A 42 -10.28 3.84 -6.45
CA ALA A 42 -9.07 4.61 -6.17
C ALA A 42 -8.26 3.94 -5.05
N PRO A 43 -6.92 3.94 -5.12
CA PRO A 43 -6.10 3.37 -4.08
C PRO A 43 -6.30 4.12 -2.78
N PHE A 44 -6.15 3.41 -1.66
CA PHE A 44 -6.08 4.00 -0.33
C PHE A 44 -4.81 3.55 0.39
N LEU A 45 -4.47 4.26 1.47
CA LEU A 45 -3.28 4.00 2.27
C LEU A 45 -3.66 3.19 3.50
N SER A 46 -2.84 2.20 3.86
CA SER A 46 -2.85 1.60 5.19
C SER A 46 -1.42 1.43 5.70
N ALA A 47 -1.22 1.38 7.01
CA ALA A 47 0.10 1.27 7.60
C ALA A 47 0.07 0.63 8.99
N TRP A 48 1.18 -0.01 9.36
CA TRP A 48 1.42 -0.43 10.73
C TRP A 48 2.72 0.14 11.28
N SER A 49 2.66 0.51 12.55
CA SER A 49 3.80 0.78 13.40
C SER A 49 3.82 -0.20 14.56
N GLU A 50 4.98 -0.32 15.20
CA GLU A 50 5.13 -1.14 16.42
C GLU A 50 4.16 -0.66 17.51
N GLU A 51 3.99 0.66 17.64
CA GLU A 51 3.09 1.27 18.60
C GLU A 51 1.62 0.99 18.28
N ALA A 52 1.23 1.06 17.01
CA ALA A 52 -0.12 0.74 16.57
C ALA A 52 -0.46 -0.74 16.81
N LEU A 53 0.46 -1.65 16.49
CA LEU A 53 0.27 -3.08 16.72
C LEU A 53 0.11 -3.38 18.21
N ALA A 54 0.97 -2.81 19.05
CA ALA A 54 0.86 -2.98 20.50
C ALA A 54 -0.50 -2.49 21.04
N ARG A 55 -1.00 -1.35 20.56
CA ARG A 55 -2.35 -0.87 20.93
C ARG A 55 -3.45 -1.81 20.46
N ALA A 56 -3.41 -2.25 19.20
CA ALA A 56 -4.43 -3.14 18.65
C ALA A 56 -4.48 -4.50 19.37
N VAL A 57 -3.32 -5.04 19.75
CA VAL A 57 -3.22 -6.27 20.55
C VAL A 57 -3.84 -6.07 21.94
N ASP A 58 -3.54 -4.97 22.62
CA ASP A 58 -4.13 -4.64 23.93
C ASP A 58 -5.65 -4.45 23.84
N GLU A 59 -6.12 -3.73 22.81
CA GLU A 59 -7.54 -3.45 22.56
C GLU A 59 -8.36 -4.69 22.18
N SER A 60 -7.74 -5.71 21.57
CA SER A 60 -8.43 -6.97 21.23
C SER A 60 -8.88 -7.75 22.46
N GLY A 61 -8.11 -7.70 23.56
CA GLY A 61 -8.32 -8.53 24.74
C GLY A 61 -8.05 -10.04 24.53
N GLU A 62 -7.50 -10.43 23.38
CA GLU A 62 -7.28 -11.85 22.99
C GLU A 62 -5.87 -12.34 23.34
N GLY A 63 -5.01 -11.47 23.86
CA GLY A 63 -3.63 -11.77 24.23
C GLY A 63 -2.65 -11.60 23.06
N PRO A 64 -1.35 -11.89 23.28
CA PRO A 64 -0.29 -11.54 22.32
C PRO A 64 -0.30 -12.34 21.02
N GLU A 65 -1.02 -13.47 20.96
CA GLU A 65 -1.04 -14.36 19.78
C GLU A 65 -1.71 -13.70 18.57
N VAL A 66 -2.71 -12.83 18.81
CA VAL A 66 -3.43 -12.08 17.76
C VAL A 66 -2.52 -11.14 16.97
N ALA A 67 -1.34 -10.80 17.52
CA ALA A 67 -0.38 -9.94 16.84
C ALA A 67 0.01 -10.50 15.46
N ALA A 68 0.10 -11.83 15.33
CA ALA A 68 0.46 -12.47 14.06
C ALA A 68 -0.58 -12.24 12.97
N ASP A 69 -1.87 -12.23 13.32
CA ASP A 69 -2.99 -12.01 12.40
C ASP A 69 -3.13 -10.53 12.01
N LEU A 70 -2.82 -9.62 12.95
CA LEU A 70 -2.98 -8.17 12.75
C LEU A 70 -1.82 -7.53 11.97
N LYS A 71 -0.58 -7.94 12.26
CA LYS A 71 0.67 -7.23 11.89
C LYS A 71 0.77 -6.80 10.43
N TRP A 72 0.22 -7.59 9.50
CA TRP A 72 0.29 -7.32 8.07
C TRP A 72 -1.09 -7.10 7.44
N SER A 73 -2.15 -7.10 8.25
CA SER A 73 -3.50 -6.86 7.76
C SER A 73 -3.69 -5.39 7.44
N TYR A 74 -3.83 -5.07 6.16
CA TYR A 74 -4.18 -3.71 5.74
C TYR A 74 -5.54 -3.26 6.31
N ALA A 75 -6.45 -4.21 6.54
CA ALA A 75 -7.85 -3.97 6.88
C ALA A 75 -8.04 -3.75 8.39
N ASP A 76 -7.27 -4.46 9.21
CA ASP A 76 -7.34 -4.36 10.68
C ASP A 76 -6.43 -3.26 11.25
N SER A 77 -5.65 -2.63 10.38
CA SER A 77 -4.80 -1.50 10.72
C SER A 77 -5.61 -0.30 11.21
N PRO A 78 -5.22 0.36 12.31
CA PRO A 78 -5.84 1.61 12.74
C PRO A 78 -5.56 2.78 11.78
N TYR A 79 -4.65 2.59 10.82
CA TYR A 79 -4.36 3.52 9.74
C TYR A 79 -5.01 3.09 8.41
N VAL A 80 -5.99 2.20 8.42
CA VAL A 80 -6.77 1.87 7.21
C VAL A 80 -7.45 3.12 6.64
N ASP A 81 -7.33 3.32 5.33
CA ASP A 81 -7.81 4.50 4.60
C ASP A 81 -7.26 5.83 5.17
N PHE A 82 -6.02 5.82 5.67
CA PHE A 82 -5.43 7.01 6.27
C PHE A 82 -5.25 8.14 5.25
N GLY A 83 -5.65 9.35 5.65
CA GLY A 83 -5.54 10.54 4.82
C GLY A 83 -6.51 10.56 3.65
N SER A 84 -7.68 9.91 3.80
CA SER A 84 -8.73 9.87 2.77
C SER A 84 -9.18 11.26 2.31
N GLU A 85 -9.06 12.29 3.15
CA GLU A 85 -9.28 13.69 2.77
C GLU A 85 -8.30 14.22 1.71
N TYR A 86 -7.09 13.67 1.65
CA TYR A 86 -6.09 14.00 0.62
C TYR A 86 -6.33 13.19 -0.67
N THR A 87 -6.79 11.94 -0.53
CA THR A 87 -6.95 10.98 -1.64
C THR A 87 -8.32 11.03 -2.30
N GLU A 88 -9.32 11.72 -1.74
CA GLU A 88 -10.64 11.92 -2.36
C GLU A 88 -10.55 12.45 -3.80
N LYS A 89 -9.51 13.23 -4.11
CA LYS A 89 -9.24 13.75 -5.46
C LYS A 89 -8.90 12.67 -6.49
N LEU A 90 -8.55 11.46 -6.05
CA LEU A 90 -8.35 10.29 -6.92
C LEU A 90 -9.66 9.68 -7.38
N ARG A 91 -10.75 9.85 -6.61
CA ARG A 91 -12.02 9.17 -6.86
C ARG A 91 -12.56 9.45 -8.26
N ALA A 92 -12.71 10.73 -8.64
CA ALA A 92 -13.27 11.09 -9.93
C ALA A 92 -12.38 10.64 -11.12
N PRO A 93 -11.05 10.84 -11.11
CA PRO A 93 -10.17 10.33 -12.16
C PRO A 93 -10.20 8.80 -12.30
N PHE A 94 -10.24 8.04 -11.20
CA PHE A 94 -10.34 6.58 -11.25
C PHE A 94 -11.72 6.09 -11.74
N LEU A 95 -12.80 6.79 -11.38
CA LEU A 95 -14.15 6.51 -11.87
C LEU A 95 -14.35 6.89 -13.35
N ALA A 96 -13.60 7.87 -13.87
CA ALA A 96 -13.66 8.26 -15.28
C ALA A 96 -12.95 7.27 -16.22
N ARG A 97 -12.18 6.33 -15.67
CA ARG A 97 -11.59 5.20 -16.40
C ARG A 97 -12.67 4.14 -16.67
N PRO A 98 -12.44 3.17 -17.58
CA PRO A 98 -13.41 2.13 -17.84
C PRO A 98 -13.91 1.45 -16.55
N ASN A 99 -15.22 1.22 -16.47
CA ASN A 99 -15.81 0.47 -15.37
C ASN A 99 -15.33 -0.97 -15.48
N VAL A 100 -14.44 -1.39 -14.57
CA VAL A 100 -13.81 -2.71 -14.63
C VAL A 100 -14.83 -3.85 -14.55
N GLN A 101 -16.01 -3.62 -13.96
CA GLN A 101 -17.09 -4.61 -13.89
C GLN A 101 -17.80 -4.83 -15.24
N GLU A 102 -17.63 -3.94 -16.20
CA GLU A 102 -18.24 -4.03 -17.54
C GLU A 102 -17.25 -4.55 -18.59
N LEU A 103 -15.97 -4.73 -18.22
CA LEU A 103 -14.91 -5.16 -19.13
C LEU A 103 -14.87 -6.67 -19.30
N GLY A 104 -14.44 -7.11 -20.48
CA GLY A 104 -14.01 -8.50 -20.67
C GLY A 104 -12.73 -8.78 -19.88
N VAL A 105 -12.45 -10.07 -19.59
CA VAL A 105 -11.31 -10.48 -18.74
C VAL A 105 -9.97 -9.87 -19.17
N ASP A 106 -9.68 -9.85 -20.47
CA ASP A 106 -8.40 -9.32 -20.98
C ASP A 106 -8.30 -7.78 -20.87
N GLU A 107 -9.44 -7.08 -21.00
CA GLU A 107 -9.51 -5.63 -20.84
C GLU A 107 -9.44 -5.25 -19.35
N TRP A 108 -10.12 -6.02 -18.50
CA TRP A 108 -10.04 -5.91 -17.05
C TRP A 108 -8.60 -6.05 -16.56
N LYS A 109 -7.87 -7.10 -17.00
CA LYS A 109 -6.46 -7.31 -16.63
C LYS A 109 -5.60 -6.13 -17.01
N LYS A 110 -5.69 -5.67 -18.27
CA LYS A 110 -4.91 -4.51 -18.76
C LYS A 110 -5.21 -3.24 -17.97
N GLU A 111 -6.46 -3.02 -17.61
CA GLU A 111 -6.90 -1.84 -16.88
C GLU A 111 -6.43 -1.86 -15.42
N ILE A 112 -6.53 -3.02 -14.75
CA ILE A 112 -5.99 -3.22 -13.40
C ILE A 112 -4.48 -3.10 -13.39
N GLU A 113 -3.77 -3.75 -14.31
CA GLU A 113 -2.31 -3.63 -14.46
C GLU A 113 -1.88 -2.17 -14.63
N LEU A 114 -2.59 -1.41 -15.47
CA LEU A 114 -2.32 0.02 -15.65
C LEU A 114 -2.48 0.82 -14.35
N ARG A 115 -3.55 0.57 -13.59
CA ARG A 115 -3.78 1.22 -12.28
C ARG A 115 -2.68 0.85 -11.28
N MET A 116 -2.36 -0.43 -11.16
CA MET A 116 -1.31 -0.93 -10.28
C MET A 116 0.07 -0.37 -10.63
N ASP A 117 0.42 -0.33 -11.92
CA ASP A 117 1.68 0.23 -12.42
C ASP A 117 1.81 1.72 -12.12
N ALA A 118 0.70 2.47 -12.23
CA ALA A 118 0.71 3.89 -11.89
C ALA A 118 0.95 4.11 -10.39
N VAL A 119 0.35 3.28 -9.53
CA VAL A 119 0.56 3.37 -8.08
C VAL A 119 1.96 2.90 -7.68
N GLU A 120 2.48 1.82 -8.27
CA GLU A 120 3.86 1.36 -8.05
C GLU A 120 4.89 2.43 -8.47
N GLN A 121 4.72 3.03 -9.64
CA GLN A 121 5.60 4.11 -10.11
C GLN A 121 5.51 5.34 -9.21
N ALA A 122 4.31 5.70 -8.74
CA ALA A 122 4.15 6.81 -7.81
C ALA A 122 4.80 6.53 -6.45
N ALA A 123 4.67 5.31 -5.92
CA ALA A 123 5.34 4.89 -4.70
C ALA A 123 6.87 4.98 -4.85
N ARG A 124 7.42 4.49 -5.98
CA ARG A 124 8.86 4.60 -6.27
C ARG A 124 9.32 6.06 -6.36
N GLN A 125 8.52 6.93 -6.98
CA GLN A 125 8.85 8.35 -7.08
C GLN A 125 8.83 9.03 -5.70
N LEU A 126 7.81 8.76 -4.89
CA LEU A 126 7.69 9.26 -3.51
C LEU A 126 8.86 8.80 -2.63
N ASP A 127 9.31 7.56 -2.82
CA ASP A 127 10.48 7.03 -2.14
C ASP A 127 11.78 7.73 -2.54
N GLY A 128 11.99 7.94 -3.85
CA GLY A 128 13.13 8.71 -4.36
C GLY A 128 13.17 10.16 -3.86
N GLU A 129 12.02 10.72 -3.48
CA GLU A 129 11.88 12.05 -2.88
C GLU A 129 12.00 12.04 -1.35
N GLY A 130 12.13 10.86 -0.72
CA GLY A 130 12.30 10.68 0.72
C GLY A 130 11.00 10.68 1.53
N ALA A 131 9.84 10.49 0.90
CA ALA A 131 8.53 10.51 1.59
C ALA A 131 8.39 9.39 2.63
N PHE A 132 9.09 8.26 2.44
CA PHE A 132 9.12 7.11 3.36
C PHE A 132 10.30 7.16 4.35
N GLY A 133 10.96 8.32 4.44
CA GLY A 133 12.17 8.51 5.26
C GLY A 133 13.46 8.18 4.51
N ALA A 134 14.56 8.12 5.26
CA ALA A 134 15.90 7.88 4.73
C ALA A 134 16.72 6.98 5.66
N GLY A 135 17.78 6.37 5.11
CA GLY A 135 18.72 5.54 5.87
C GLY A 135 18.02 4.41 6.62
N GLN A 136 18.33 4.27 7.91
CA GLN A 136 17.80 3.18 8.74
C GLN A 136 16.27 3.22 8.91
N ARG A 137 15.66 4.41 8.89
CA ARG A 137 14.20 4.52 8.98
C ARG A 137 13.55 3.90 7.75
N ARG A 138 14.05 4.22 6.55
CA ARG A 138 13.54 3.65 5.31
C ARG A 138 13.81 2.15 5.19
N SER A 139 14.98 1.67 5.65
CA SER A 139 15.34 0.25 5.56
C SER A 139 14.52 -0.66 6.48
N ARG A 140 13.81 -0.10 7.46
CA ARG A 140 12.92 -0.83 8.38
C ARG A 140 11.46 -0.78 7.97
N LEU A 141 11.13 0.00 6.94
CA LEU A 141 9.77 0.18 6.44
C LEU A 141 9.60 -0.64 5.16
N LEU A 142 8.67 -1.59 5.18
CA LEU A 142 8.18 -2.24 3.97
C LEU A 142 7.18 -1.32 3.27
N VAL A 143 7.48 -0.95 2.02
CA VAL A 143 6.53 -0.22 1.16
C VAL A 143 5.88 -1.20 0.20
N ALA A 144 4.55 -1.29 0.21
CA ALA A 144 3.81 -2.24 -0.60
C ALA A 144 2.78 -1.57 -1.52
N VAL A 145 2.51 -2.22 -2.66
CA VAL A 145 1.40 -1.88 -3.55
C VAL A 145 0.67 -3.17 -3.87
N GLU A 146 -0.53 -3.29 -3.32
CA GLU A 146 -1.24 -4.56 -3.22
C GLU A 146 -2.61 -4.46 -3.86
N ILE A 147 -3.02 -5.53 -4.53
CA ILE A 147 -4.41 -5.73 -4.93
C ILE A 147 -5.08 -6.68 -3.94
N MET A 148 -6.36 -6.44 -3.67
CA MET A 148 -7.19 -7.24 -2.77
C MET A 148 -8.42 -7.81 -3.50
N PRO A 149 -8.71 -9.12 -3.38
CA PRO A 149 -7.98 -10.15 -2.63
C PRO A 149 -6.52 -10.35 -3.07
N PRO A 150 -5.64 -10.82 -2.17
CA PRO A 150 -4.21 -10.88 -2.42
C PRO A 150 -3.88 -11.92 -3.51
N VAL A 151 -2.90 -11.57 -4.34
CA VAL A 151 -2.45 -12.41 -5.47
C VAL A 151 -0.94 -12.49 -5.48
N PRO A 152 -0.33 -13.55 -6.07
CA PRO A 152 1.12 -13.72 -6.11
C PRO A 152 1.89 -12.52 -6.70
N SER A 153 1.27 -11.76 -7.62
CA SER A 153 1.92 -10.58 -8.21
C SER A 153 2.15 -9.42 -7.22
N ASN A 154 1.55 -9.46 -6.02
CA ASN A 154 1.86 -8.53 -4.93
C ASN A 154 3.34 -8.66 -4.54
N VAL A 155 3.87 -9.89 -4.45
CA VAL A 155 5.28 -10.17 -4.09
C VAL A 155 6.25 -9.49 -5.05
N ASP A 156 5.99 -9.60 -6.35
CA ASP A 156 6.85 -8.98 -7.37
C ASP A 156 6.88 -7.44 -7.25
N ARG A 157 5.74 -6.81 -6.94
CA ARG A 157 5.65 -5.36 -6.72
C ARG A 157 6.39 -4.94 -5.45
N VAL A 158 6.15 -5.63 -4.33
CA VAL A 158 6.82 -5.34 -3.06
C VAL A 158 8.34 -5.50 -3.20
N ALA A 159 8.80 -6.54 -3.92
CA ALA A 159 10.22 -6.75 -4.18
C ALA A 159 10.85 -5.61 -5.01
N ARG A 160 10.12 -5.02 -5.97
CA ARG A 160 10.60 -3.88 -6.77
C ARG A 160 10.59 -2.54 -6.03
N LEU A 161 9.97 -2.47 -4.86
CA LEU A 161 9.88 -1.27 -4.02
C LEU A 161 10.79 -1.31 -2.79
N ASN A 162 11.45 -2.44 -2.51
CA ASN A 162 12.26 -2.61 -1.31
C ASN A 162 13.59 -3.30 -1.61
N ASP A 163 14.55 -3.17 -0.69
CA ASP A 163 15.74 -4.03 -0.72
C ASP A 163 15.35 -5.45 -0.29
N THR A 164 15.42 -6.40 -1.22
CA THR A 164 15.06 -7.80 -0.99
C THR A 164 15.99 -8.50 0.01
N ASN A 165 17.14 -7.91 0.34
CA ASN A 165 18.04 -8.41 1.37
C ASN A 165 17.73 -7.87 2.76
N SER A 166 16.83 -6.89 2.88
CA SER A 166 16.45 -6.31 4.17
C SER A 166 15.70 -7.31 5.05
N ASP A 167 15.85 -7.17 6.36
CA ASP A 167 15.17 -8.05 7.32
C ASP A 167 13.65 -7.90 7.25
N ILE A 168 13.14 -6.67 7.07
CA ILE A 168 11.70 -6.41 6.98
C ILE A 168 11.07 -7.07 5.75
N PHE A 169 11.76 -7.07 4.61
CA PHE A 169 11.28 -7.74 3.41
C PHE A 169 11.22 -9.26 3.60
N LYS A 170 12.27 -9.87 4.15
CA LYS A 170 12.30 -11.31 4.42
C LYS A 170 11.22 -11.72 5.42
N GLN A 171 11.02 -10.91 6.45
CA GLN A 171 10.00 -11.14 7.44
C GLN A 171 8.59 -11.10 6.84
N TRP A 172 8.28 -10.06 6.06
CA TRP A 172 7.00 -9.98 5.36
C TRP A 172 6.80 -11.16 4.39
N LEU A 173 7.85 -11.56 3.67
CA LEU A 173 7.80 -12.69 2.74
C LEU A 173 7.48 -14.02 3.44
N GLU A 174 7.99 -14.21 4.66
CA GLU A 174 7.73 -15.41 5.46
C GLU A 174 6.34 -15.38 6.12
N GLU A 175 5.94 -14.23 6.65
CA GLU A 175 4.77 -14.11 7.52
C GLU A 175 3.46 -13.76 6.77
N ALA A 176 3.54 -13.06 5.62
CA ALA A 176 2.36 -12.44 5.00
C ALA A 176 2.23 -12.63 3.49
N ALA A 177 3.34 -12.83 2.76
CA ALA A 177 3.27 -12.96 1.32
C ALA A 177 2.47 -14.19 0.87
N GLU A 178 1.61 -14.00 -0.12
CA GLU A 178 0.94 -15.11 -0.80
C GLU A 178 1.98 -16.00 -1.46
N HIS A 179 2.05 -17.24 -1.01
CA HIS A 179 2.94 -18.23 -1.59
C HIS A 179 2.35 -18.70 -2.92
N GLN A 180 3.18 -18.80 -3.97
CA GLN A 180 2.81 -19.59 -5.15
C GLN A 180 2.61 -21.04 -4.70
N ARG A 181 1.36 -21.46 -4.47
CA ARG A 181 1.00 -22.86 -4.30
C ARG A 181 0.91 -23.55 -5.65
#